data_AF-A0A348P124-F1
#
_entry.id   AF-A0A348P124-F1
#
_cell.length_a   1.000
_cell.length_b   1.000
_cell.length_c   1.000
_cell.angle_alpha   90.00
_cell.angle_beta   90.00
_cell.angle_gamma   90.00
#
_symmetry.space_group_name_H-M   'P 1'
#
loop_
_entity.id
_entity.type
_entity.pdbx_description
1 polymer ?
#
loop_
_entity_poly.entity_id
_entity_poly.type
_entity_poly.pdbx_seq_one_letter_code
_entity_poly.pdbx_strand_id
1 'polypeptide(L)'
;MLVDSFLPEGITQLAVDSIFMMPQLGVLSEVKAPGCDRAAMEVFDKDCLIYLAISICPVGHVKEGKPVVRIKADLPDGTKLNEWINANQLLRYDMPHDTEVEFEIEPASGFDVGEGKGKKVTRKLRGGVVGLVIDTRGRPFNITKDMKNRVEMLNKWDISKNYKPKSHKDGV
;
A
#
# COMPACT_ATOMS: atom_id res chain seq x y z
N MET A 1 10.45 -8.21 1.84
CA MET A 1 9.84 -7.16 0.98
C MET A 1 9.91 -5.81 1.68
N LEU A 2 9.74 -4.68 0.96
CA LEU A 2 9.74 -3.33 1.59
C LEU A 2 8.72 -3.21 2.72
N VAL A 3 7.51 -3.76 2.53
CA VAL A 3 6.46 -3.83 3.56
C VAL A 3 6.87 -4.62 4.80
N ASP A 4 7.81 -5.57 4.69
CA ASP A 4 8.33 -6.31 5.84
C ASP A 4 9.42 -5.54 6.59
N SER A 5 10.12 -4.65 5.87
CA SER A 5 11.23 -3.87 6.43
C SER A 5 10.72 -2.62 7.14
N PHE A 6 9.78 -1.91 6.53
CA PHE A 6 9.23 -0.67 7.06
C PHE A 6 8.00 -0.86 7.95
N LEU A 7 7.34 -2.03 7.88
CA LEU A 7 6.10 -2.32 8.61
C LEU A 7 5.10 -1.16 8.56
N PRO A 8 4.67 -0.70 7.36
CA PRO A 8 3.77 0.42 7.23
C PRO A 8 2.50 0.22 8.04
N GLU A 9 1.93 1.34 8.50
CA GLU A 9 0.74 1.40 9.36
C GLU A 9 -0.32 2.29 8.70
N GLY A 10 -1.58 1.89 8.84
CA GLY A 10 -2.70 2.60 8.24
C GLY A 10 -2.63 2.65 6.72
N ILE A 11 -2.99 3.79 6.15
CA ILE A 11 -2.90 4.05 4.71
C ILE A 11 -1.57 4.74 4.42
N THR A 12 -0.61 4.02 3.85
CA THR A 12 0.77 4.49 3.64
C THR A 12 1.21 4.36 2.18
N GLN A 13 1.60 5.48 1.56
CA GLN A 13 2.20 5.51 0.23
C GLN A 13 3.69 5.17 0.32
N LEU A 14 4.11 4.15 -0.42
CA LEU A 14 5.51 3.81 -0.62
C LEU A 14 5.98 4.41 -1.95
N ALA A 15 7.12 5.09 -1.91
CA ALA A 15 7.76 5.69 -3.07
C ALA A 15 9.29 5.62 -2.92
N VAL A 16 10.01 5.79 -4.03
CA VAL A 16 11.48 5.78 -4.07
C VAL A 16 11.99 6.95 -4.89
N ASP A 17 13.09 7.55 -4.43
CA ASP A 17 13.89 8.45 -5.26
C ASP A 17 14.74 7.60 -6.21
N SER A 18 14.37 7.63 -7.49
CA SER A 18 14.98 6.81 -8.53
C SER A 18 16.27 7.40 -9.12
N ILE A 19 16.45 8.72 -9.01
CA ILE A 19 17.59 9.44 -9.62
C ILE A 19 18.63 9.81 -8.55
N PHE A 20 18.30 9.66 -7.26
CA PHE A 20 19.18 9.97 -6.13
C PHE A 20 19.60 11.44 -6.11
N MET A 21 18.61 12.30 -6.35
CA MET A 21 18.78 13.76 -6.36
C MET A 21 18.08 14.45 -5.19
N MET A 22 17.29 13.75 -4.36
CA MET A 22 16.57 14.36 -3.25
C MET A 22 17.47 15.21 -2.33
N PRO A 23 18.69 14.77 -1.93
CA PRO A 23 19.59 15.63 -1.13
C PRO A 23 20.03 16.91 -1.87
N GLN A 24 20.36 16.81 -3.16
CA GLN A 24 20.83 17.91 -4.00
C GLN A 24 19.70 18.91 -4.28
N LEU A 25 18.49 18.42 -4.52
CA LEU A 25 17.29 19.24 -4.67
C LEU A 25 16.93 19.95 -3.36
N GLY A 26 17.16 19.32 -2.21
CA GLY A 26 17.05 19.96 -0.90
C GLY A 26 18.05 21.12 -0.70
N VAL A 27 19.28 20.99 -1.23
CA VAL A 27 20.23 22.12 -1.25
C VAL A 27 19.77 23.21 -2.21
N LEU A 28 19.28 22.82 -3.40
CA LEU A 28 18.77 23.77 -4.40
C LEU A 28 17.58 24.58 -3.87
N SER A 29 16.68 23.98 -3.09
CA SER A 29 15.51 24.68 -2.53
C SER A 29 15.87 25.79 -1.53
N GLU A 30 17.06 25.75 -0.93
CA GLU A 30 17.55 26.79 0.00
C GLU A 30 18.27 27.96 -0.70
N VAL A 31 18.54 27.84 -2.00
CA VAL A 31 19.21 28.90 -2.77
C VAL A 31 18.25 30.07 -2.97
N LYS A 32 18.65 31.27 -2.50
CA LYS A 32 17.86 32.52 -2.59
C LYS A 32 17.86 33.15 -3.99
N ALA A 33 17.81 32.33 -5.04
CA ALA A 33 17.59 32.79 -6.40
C ALA A 33 16.11 32.57 -6.79
N PRO A 34 15.48 33.48 -7.55
CA PRO A 34 14.07 33.36 -7.88
C PRO A 34 13.74 32.05 -8.60
N GLY A 35 12.83 31.26 -8.03
CA GLY A 35 12.29 30.05 -8.65
C GLY A 35 13.08 28.76 -8.42
N CYS A 36 14.19 28.79 -7.67
CA CYS A 36 14.96 27.58 -7.32
C CYS A 36 14.15 26.59 -6.47
N ASP A 37 13.34 27.08 -5.55
CA ASP A 37 12.40 26.31 -4.73
C ASP A 37 11.39 25.54 -5.58
N ARG A 38 10.74 26.22 -6.53
CA ARG A 38 9.75 25.61 -7.43
C ARG A 38 10.40 24.63 -8.38
N ALA A 39 11.55 24.99 -8.96
CA ALA A 39 12.29 24.10 -9.87
C ALA A 39 12.73 22.82 -9.15
N ALA A 40 13.24 22.94 -7.92
CA ALA A 40 13.63 21.79 -7.12
C ALA A 40 12.43 20.86 -6.85
N MET A 41 11.28 21.42 -6.47
CA MET A 41 10.06 20.66 -6.23
C MET A 41 9.51 20.00 -7.51
N GLU A 42 9.54 20.69 -8.64
CA GLU A 42 9.08 20.12 -9.91
C GLU A 42 9.94 18.95 -10.38
N VAL A 43 11.27 19.07 -10.32
CA VAL A 43 12.19 17.97 -10.65
C VAL A 43 12.02 16.81 -9.67
N PHE A 44 11.79 17.13 -8.39
CA PHE A 44 11.55 16.09 -7.38
C PHE A 44 10.30 15.26 -7.69
N ASP A 45 9.15 15.92 -7.90
CA ASP A 45 7.86 15.23 -8.09
C ASP A 45 7.75 14.56 -9.47
N LYS A 46 8.30 15.18 -10.53
CA LYS A 46 8.15 14.67 -11.90
C LYS A 46 9.24 13.68 -12.31
N ASP A 47 10.48 13.89 -11.87
CA ASP A 47 11.64 13.13 -12.37
C ASP A 47 12.20 12.16 -11.33
N CYS A 48 12.20 12.53 -10.04
CA CYS A 48 12.86 11.71 -9.01
C CYS A 48 11.94 10.67 -8.40
N LEU A 49 10.70 11.07 -8.07
CA LEU A 49 9.81 10.30 -7.21
C LEU A 49 8.99 9.26 -8.00
N ILE A 50 9.32 7.98 -7.82
CA ILE A 50 8.51 6.88 -8.34
C ILE A 50 7.62 6.33 -7.24
N TYR A 51 6.30 6.45 -7.42
CA TYR A 51 5.30 5.82 -6.56
C TYR A 51 5.33 4.30 -6.77
N LEU A 52 5.73 3.57 -5.73
CA LEU A 52 5.86 2.11 -5.77
C LEU A 52 4.51 1.44 -5.54
N ALA A 53 3.88 1.72 -4.40
CA ALA A 53 2.61 1.14 -4.02
C ALA A 53 1.90 2.00 -2.99
N ILE A 54 0.58 1.99 -3.00
CA ILE A 54 -0.20 2.39 -1.83
C ILE A 54 -0.50 1.15 -1.01
N SER A 55 -0.27 1.23 0.30
CA SER A 55 -0.47 0.13 1.23
C SER A 55 -1.58 0.45 2.23
N ILE A 56 -2.48 -0.50 2.45
CA ILE A 56 -3.49 -0.46 3.52
C ILE A 56 -3.10 -1.51 4.54
N CYS A 57 -2.65 -1.07 5.71
CA CYS A 57 -2.06 -1.90 6.75
C CYS A 57 -2.73 -1.62 8.10
N PRO A 58 -3.91 -2.23 8.38
CA PRO A 58 -4.61 -2.00 9.63
C PRO A 58 -3.76 -2.36 10.86
N VAL A 59 -3.67 -1.44 11.81
CA VAL A 59 -2.90 -1.58 13.05
C VAL A 59 -3.76 -2.23 14.11
N GLY A 60 -3.31 -3.37 14.65
CA GLY A 60 -4.05 -4.11 15.66
C GLY A 60 -3.60 -5.57 15.75
N HIS A 61 -4.12 -6.25 16.77
CA HIS A 61 -3.79 -7.65 17.02
C HIS A 61 -4.63 -8.58 16.15
N VAL A 62 -3.95 -9.34 15.29
CA VAL A 62 -4.60 -10.27 14.37
C VAL A 62 -4.90 -11.61 15.04
N LYS A 63 -6.09 -12.14 14.74
CA LYS A 63 -6.50 -13.49 15.12
C LYS A 63 -6.82 -14.26 13.85
N GLU A 64 -6.20 -15.42 13.66
CA GLU A 64 -6.33 -16.22 12.45
C GLU A 64 -7.80 -16.48 12.10
N GLY A 65 -8.14 -16.35 10.82
CA GLY A 65 -9.50 -16.55 10.31
C GLY A 65 -10.53 -15.49 10.72
N LYS A 66 -10.15 -14.41 11.41
CA LYS A 66 -11.04 -13.29 11.74
C LYS A 66 -10.91 -12.15 10.72
N PRO A 67 -12.01 -11.41 10.44
CA PRO A 67 -11.96 -10.23 9.59
C PRO A 67 -11.13 -9.12 10.22
N VAL A 68 -10.39 -8.39 9.39
CA VAL A 68 -9.52 -7.28 9.81
C VAL A 68 -10.01 -5.95 9.23
N VAL A 69 -10.28 -5.90 7.93
CA VAL A 69 -10.72 -4.69 7.24
C VAL A 69 -11.64 -5.05 6.09
N ARG A 70 -12.69 -4.25 5.88
CA ARG A 70 -13.51 -4.30 4.68
C ARG A 70 -13.08 -3.21 3.73
N ILE A 71 -12.94 -3.57 2.46
CA ILE A 71 -12.51 -2.67 1.40
C ILE A 71 -13.60 -2.60 0.35
N LYS A 72 -13.99 -1.37 0.01
CA LYS A 72 -14.92 -1.10 -1.07
C LYS A 72 -14.37 -0.05 -2.02
N ALA A 73 -14.25 -0.40 -3.30
CA ALA A 73 -13.77 0.48 -4.37
C ALA A 73 -14.09 -0.14 -5.74
N ASP A 74 -14.25 0.70 -6.75
CA ASP A 74 -14.29 0.28 -8.14
C ASP A 74 -12.91 0.56 -8.77
N LEU A 75 -12.15 -0.50 -9.05
CA LEU A 75 -10.81 -0.38 -9.63
C LEU A 75 -10.87 -0.09 -11.14
N PRO A 76 -9.80 0.49 -11.73
CA PRO A 76 -9.80 0.96 -13.12
C PRO A 76 -9.89 -0.17 -14.15
N ASP A 77 -9.54 -1.39 -13.75
CA ASP A 77 -9.63 -2.61 -14.56
C ASP A 77 -11.05 -3.21 -14.59
N GLY A 78 -12.01 -2.60 -13.89
CA GLY A 78 -13.38 -3.09 -13.73
C GLY A 78 -13.60 -3.98 -12.51
N THR A 79 -12.54 -4.29 -11.74
CA THR A 79 -12.64 -5.08 -10.52
C THR A 79 -13.39 -4.29 -9.45
N LYS A 80 -14.52 -4.84 -8.98
CA LYS A 80 -15.28 -4.27 -7.86
C LYS A 80 -14.86 -4.92 -6.56
N LEU A 81 -14.19 -4.16 -5.70
CA LEU A 81 -13.90 -4.57 -4.34
C LEU A 81 -15.11 -4.27 -3.46
N ASN A 82 -15.58 -5.28 -2.73
CA ASN A 82 -16.54 -5.15 -1.64
C ASN A 82 -16.44 -6.40 -0.76
N GLU A 83 -15.24 -6.63 -0.21
CA GLU A 83 -14.92 -7.85 0.54
C GLU A 83 -14.30 -7.53 1.89
N TRP A 84 -14.55 -8.43 2.85
CA TRP A 84 -13.80 -8.46 4.11
C TRP A 84 -12.50 -9.23 3.89
N ILE A 85 -11.39 -8.63 4.28
CA ILE A 85 -10.07 -9.24 4.23
C ILE A 85 -9.77 -9.77 5.63
N ASN A 86 -9.45 -11.06 5.69
CA ASN A 86 -9.19 -11.76 6.93
C ASN A 86 -7.75 -11.56 7.39
N ALA A 87 -7.49 -11.89 8.64
CA ALA A 87 -6.16 -11.88 9.23
C ALA A 87 -5.17 -12.70 8.40
N ASN A 88 -3.90 -12.30 8.50
CA ASN A 88 -2.76 -13.05 8.01
C ASN A 88 -2.69 -13.15 6.47
N GLN A 89 -3.16 -12.13 5.75
CA GLN A 89 -3.13 -12.06 4.30
C GLN A 89 -2.25 -10.90 3.82
N LEU A 90 -1.58 -11.10 2.69
CA LEU A 90 -0.90 -10.05 1.95
C LEU A 90 -1.38 -10.10 0.50
N LEU A 91 -2.21 -9.14 0.11
CA LEU A 91 -2.88 -9.12 -1.19
C LEU A 91 -2.33 -7.99 -2.04
N ARG A 92 -2.25 -8.22 -3.36
CA ARG A 92 -1.86 -7.23 -4.34
C ARG A 92 -2.91 -7.10 -5.43
N TYR A 93 -3.28 -5.87 -5.74
CA TYR A 93 -4.21 -5.51 -6.80
C TYR A 93 -3.55 -4.55 -7.78
N ASP A 94 -3.86 -4.68 -9.06
CA ASP A 94 -3.44 -3.70 -10.06
C ASP A 94 -4.10 -2.35 -9.81
N MET A 95 -3.27 -1.32 -9.68
CA MET A 95 -3.72 0.06 -9.64
C MET A 95 -2.60 0.94 -10.19
N PRO A 96 -2.65 1.31 -11.48
CA PRO A 96 -1.57 2.04 -12.13
C PRO A 96 -1.25 3.39 -11.45
N HIS A 97 0.01 3.82 -11.58
CA HIS A 97 0.55 5.04 -10.94
C HIS A 97 -0.18 6.34 -11.31
N ASP A 98 -0.74 6.41 -12.51
CA ASP A 98 -1.49 7.54 -13.07
C ASP A 98 -2.97 7.52 -12.67
N THR A 99 -3.38 6.55 -11.85
CA THR A 99 -4.77 6.41 -11.42
C THR A 99 -4.96 6.74 -9.95
N GLU A 100 -6.01 7.51 -9.67
CA GLU A 100 -6.55 7.73 -8.32
C GLU A 100 -7.95 7.13 -8.22
N VAL A 101 -8.17 6.32 -7.17
CA VAL A 101 -9.44 5.65 -6.90
C VAL A 101 -9.91 6.02 -5.51
N GLU A 102 -11.21 6.25 -5.34
CA GLU A 102 -11.80 6.45 -4.02
C GLU A 102 -12.06 5.10 -3.34
N PHE A 103 -11.51 4.92 -2.15
CA PHE A 103 -11.73 3.75 -1.32
C PHE A 103 -12.56 4.09 -0.10
N GLU A 104 -13.54 3.24 0.20
CA GLU A 104 -14.15 3.14 1.52
C GLU A 104 -13.46 2.00 2.30
N ILE A 105 -12.82 2.33 3.42
CA ILE A 105 -12.01 1.42 4.23
C ILE A 105 -12.62 1.35 5.63
N GLU A 106 -13.13 0.19 6.01
CA GLU A 106 -13.80 -0.04 7.29
C GLU A 106 -13.01 -1.07 8.11
N PRO A 107 -12.17 -0.65 9.07
CA PRO A 107 -11.49 -1.58 9.95
C PRO A 107 -12.46 -2.23 10.93
N ALA A 108 -12.23 -3.49 11.27
CA ALA A 108 -12.90 -4.11 12.40
C ALA A 108 -12.57 -3.36 13.70
N SER A 109 -13.43 -3.44 14.72
CA SER A 109 -13.40 -2.59 15.92
C SER A 109 -12.06 -2.51 16.67
N GLY A 110 -11.23 -3.56 16.59
CA GLY A 110 -9.91 -3.62 17.22
C GLY A 110 -8.77 -3.03 16.39
N PHE A 111 -9.03 -2.58 15.16
CA PHE A 111 -8.03 -2.14 14.20
C PHE A 111 -8.15 -0.66 13.85
N ASP A 112 -7.02 -0.04 13.55
CA ASP A 112 -6.90 1.36 13.13
C ASP A 112 -6.29 1.44 11.73
N VAL A 113 -6.77 2.35 10.88
CA VAL A 113 -6.20 2.63 9.55
C VAL A 113 -5.63 4.05 9.41
N GLY A 114 -5.48 4.76 10.54
CA GLY A 114 -4.87 6.09 10.63
C GLY A 114 -5.77 7.17 11.25
N GLU A 115 -7.05 6.88 11.51
CA GLU A 115 -8.05 7.86 12.00
C GLU A 115 -8.66 7.46 13.36
N GLY A 116 -8.16 6.37 13.97
CA GLY A 116 -8.66 5.80 15.21
C GLY A 116 -9.31 4.43 15.00
N LYS A 117 -9.31 3.62 16.07
CA LYS A 117 -9.84 2.25 16.06
C LYS A 117 -11.29 2.18 15.62
N GLY A 118 -11.59 1.27 14.69
CA GLY A 118 -12.93 1.01 14.17
C GLY A 118 -13.54 2.15 13.35
N LYS A 119 -12.79 3.25 13.11
CA LYS A 119 -13.31 4.36 12.31
C LYS A 119 -13.14 4.07 10.83
N LYS A 120 -14.26 4.15 10.12
CA LYS A 120 -14.29 4.08 8.66
C LYS A 120 -13.64 5.32 8.06
N VAL A 121 -12.87 5.12 6.99
CA VAL A 121 -12.19 6.18 6.24
C VAL A 121 -12.59 6.09 4.78
N THR A 122 -12.93 7.23 4.18
CA THR A 122 -13.07 7.36 2.73
C THR A 122 -11.95 8.26 2.22
N ARG A 123 -11.13 7.77 1.28
CA ARG A 123 -9.97 8.52 0.77
C ARG A 123 -9.67 8.15 -0.68
N LYS A 124 -9.26 9.15 -1.48
CA LYS A 124 -8.66 8.91 -2.80
C LYS A 124 -7.23 8.43 -2.63
N LEU A 125 -6.94 7.27 -3.20
CA LEU A 125 -5.64 6.62 -3.12
C LEU A 125 -5.03 6.54 -4.50
N ARG A 126 -3.76 6.91 -4.61
CA ARG A 126 -2.98 6.82 -5.85
C ARG A 126 -2.31 5.45 -5.95
N GLY A 127 -2.32 4.88 -7.15
CA GLY A 127 -1.62 3.66 -7.44
C GLY A 127 -0.09 3.80 -7.44
N GLY A 128 0.58 2.81 -8.02
CA GLY A 128 2.02 2.81 -8.20
C GLY A 128 2.46 1.71 -9.15
N VAL A 129 3.76 1.57 -9.38
CA VAL A 129 4.31 0.53 -10.27
C VAL A 129 3.89 -0.88 -9.82
N VAL A 130 3.77 -1.12 -8.51
CA VAL A 130 3.29 -2.39 -7.93
C VAL A 130 1.77 -2.40 -7.75
N GLY A 131 1.16 -1.23 -7.57
CA GLY A 131 -0.29 -1.06 -7.40
C GLY A 131 -0.74 -0.85 -5.96
N LEU A 132 -1.84 -1.51 -5.58
CA LEU A 132 -2.38 -1.51 -4.22
C LEU A 132 -1.92 -2.77 -3.48
N VAL A 133 -1.44 -2.60 -2.25
CA VAL A 133 -1.12 -3.69 -1.33
C VAL A 133 -2.02 -3.62 -0.11
N ILE A 134 -2.59 -4.75 0.30
CA ILE A 134 -3.37 -4.85 1.52
C ILE A 134 -2.70 -5.87 2.44
N ASP A 135 -2.27 -5.40 3.61
CA ASP A 135 -1.50 -6.19 4.58
C ASP A 135 -2.29 -6.32 5.88
N THR A 136 -2.88 -7.49 6.08
CA THR A 136 -3.63 -7.85 7.29
C THR A 136 -2.86 -8.84 8.17
N ARG A 137 -1.53 -8.90 8.03
CA ARG A 137 -0.65 -9.77 8.83
C ARG A 137 -0.45 -9.29 10.26
N GLY A 138 -0.90 -8.07 10.55
CA GLY A 138 -0.94 -7.49 11.89
C GLY A 138 0.24 -6.59 12.22
N ARG A 139 0.00 -5.73 13.21
CA ARG A 139 0.97 -4.82 13.81
C ARG A 139 0.76 -4.86 15.32
N PRO A 140 1.65 -5.50 16.11
CA PRO A 140 2.93 -6.09 15.70
C PRO A 140 2.80 -7.33 14.81
N PHE A 141 3.83 -7.56 14.00
CA PHE A 141 3.95 -8.72 13.11
C PHE A 141 4.22 -9.99 13.94
N ASN A 142 3.45 -11.06 13.72
CA ASN A 142 3.60 -12.31 14.47
C ASN A 142 3.98 -13.46 13.54
N ILE A 143 5.22 -13.95 13.64
CA ILE A 143 5.70 -15.12 12.89
C ILE A 143 5.68 -16.33 13.82
N THR A 144 5.03 -17.41 13.38
CA THR A 144 5.05 -18.68 14.12
C THR A 144 6.46 -19.22 14.33
N LYS A 145 6.71 -19.87 15.47
CA LYS A 145 8.02 -20.49 15.79
C LYS A 145 8.24 -21.84 15.09
N ASP A 146 7.15 -22.54 14.80
CA ASP A 146 7.17 -23.86 14.15
C ASP A 146 7.59 -23.74 12.67
N MET A 147 8.51 -24.60 12.24
CA MET A 147 9.11 -24.51 10.90
C MET A 147 8.09 -24.80 9.79
N LYS A 148 7.26 -25.84 9.94
CA LYS A 148 6.29 -26.22 8.90
C LYS A 148 5.24 -25.13 8.72
N ASN A 149 4.64 -24.70 9.83
CA ASN A 149 3.66 -23.61 9.83
C ASN A 149 4.27 -22.30 9.30
N ARG A 150 5.56 -22.04 9.56
CA ARG A 150 6.24 -20.84 9.04
C ARG A 150 6.39 -20.90 7.52
N VAL A 151 6.78 -22.03 6.95
CA VAL A 151 6.90 -22.16 5.48
C VAL A 151 5.55 -21.97 4.81
N GLU A 152 4.47 -22.54 5.36
CA GLU A 152 3.12 -22.33 4.85
C GLU A 152 2.69 -20.86 4.94
N MET A 153 2.96 -20.21 6.08
CA MET A 153 2.67 -18.79 6.30
C MET A 153 3.43 -17.89 5.32
N LEU A 154 4.72 -18.14 5.11
CA LEU A 154 5.53 -17.37 4.15
C LEU A 154 5.06 -17.58 2.71
N ASN A 155 4.66 -18.81 2.33
CA ASN A 155 4.07 -19.07 1.03
C ASN A 155 2.75 -18.33 0.82
N LYS A 156 1.90 -18.23 1.86
CA LYS A 156 0.68 -17.41 1.84
C LYS A 156 0.96 -15.91 1.74
N TRP A 157 2.18 -15.46 2.02
CA TRP A 157 2.57 -14.05 1.94
C TRP A 157 3.39 -13.73 0.70
N ASP A 158 3.58 -14.71 -0.19
CA ASP A 158 4.27 -14.48 -1.43
C ASP A 158 3.42 -13.57 -2.32
N ILE A 159 3.77 -12.28 -2.32
CA ILE A 159 3.00 -11.24 -3.02
C ILE A 159 2.98 -11.45 -4.54
N SER A 160 3.93 -12.24 -5.08
CA SER A 160 3.93 -12.62 -6.49
C SER A 160 2.82 -13.62 -6.83
N LYS A 161 2.40 -14.43 -5.85
CA LYS A 161 1.32 -15.42 -5.98
C LYS A 161 -0.05 -14.87 -5.61
N ASN A 162 -0.10 -13.88 -4.71
CA ASN A 162 -1.35 -13.22 -4.28
C ASN A 162 -1.70 -11.99 -5.14
N TYR A 163 -1.20 -11.98 -6.36
CA TYR A 163 -1.53 -11.00 -7.36
C TYR A 163 -2.89 -11.36 -7.98
N LYS A 164 -3.87 -10.46 -7.84
CA LYS A 164 -5.12 -10.54 -8.60
C LYS A 164 -4.92 -9.71 -9.89
N PRO A 165 -4.63 -10.33 -11.05
CA PRO A 165 -4.46 -9.60 -12.30
C PRO A 165 -5.78 -8.93 -12.71
N LYS A 166 -5.66 -7.92 -13.59
CA LYS A 166 -6.78 -7.37 -14.36
C LYS A 166 -7.73 -8.47 -14.80
N SER A 167 -9.05 -8.23 -14.76
CA SER A 167 -10.00 -9.08 -15.48
C SER A 167 -9.75 -8.93 -16.98
N HIS A 168 -8.76 -9.64 -17.51
CA HIS A 168 -8.47 -9.59 -18.92
C HIS A 168 -9.46 -10.49 -19.64
N LYS A 169 -10.36 -9.87 -20.40
CA LYS A 169 -10.68 -10.40 -21.73
C LYS A 169 -9.40 -10.31 -22.54
N ASP A 170 -8.50 -11.27 -22.37
CA ASP A 170 -7.40 -11.48 -23.30
C ASP A 170 -7.98 -12.17 -24.53
N GLY A 171 -8.49 -11.36 -25.46
CA GLY A 171 -8.52 -11.73 -26.87
C GLY A 171 -7.15 -11.43 -27.45
N VAL A 172 -6.63 -12.42 -28.17
CA VAL A 172 -5.62 -12.35 -29.25
C VAL A 172 -5.22 -10.93 -29.67
#